data_AF-A0A3Q7Y1G5-F1
#
_entry.id   AF-A0A3Q7Y1G5-F1
#
_cell.length_a   1.000
_cell.length_b   1.000
_cell.length_c   1.000
_cell.angle_alpha   90.00
_cell.angle_beta   90.00
_cell.angle_gamma   90.00
#
_symmetry.space_group_name_H-M   'P 1'
#
loop_
_entity.id
_entity.type
_entity.pdbx_description
1 polymer ?
#
loop_
_entity_poly.entity_id
_entity_poly.type
_entity_poly.pdbx_seq_one_letter_code
_entity_poly.pdbx_strand_id
1 'polypeptide(L)'
;MLLQISPSLRHVTLLPGKGLREFIKVRIASRRLSYRILFYLLLFFTFLLRFVFVLTAVDGIDGENKCSTIEIKKKIAGCLGIKLRPKILGRKLESTVPEEIYGILDQPIGKDELERRSDIPQTLEEFMTEMKKGGYDARTFAIKLREMVTFMEQRTRMAKIQEYLYRHVASSSIPKQLHCLDLRLANEHTNNAEARLQLPSAELVPALVDNSYFHYVLASDNVLAASVVAKSLVHNSLQPERVVLHIITDRKTYYPMQAWFSLHTLSPAIIEVKALHHFDWFTKRKVPVLEAMEKDQNVRSRFRGGSSAIVANTIEKPKFIAAKLQALSPKYNSVMNHIRIHLPEMFPSLDKVVFLDDDIVVQTDLSPLWDIDMNGKVNGAVETCTGQDKFVMSKRLNNYLNFSHPLISKKFDPNECAWAYGMNIFDLEAWRKTNISYTYHYWVEQNTKSDLSLWQLGTLPPGLIAFHGQSHG
;
A
#
# COMPACT_ATOMS: atom_id res chain seq x y z
N MET A 1 53.23 2.78 2.48
CA MET A 1 52.19 1.85 2.02
C MET A 1 50.87 2.41 2.53
N LEU A 2 49.97 2.82 1.65
CA LEU A 2 48.71 3.47 2.03
C LEU A 2 47.58 2.53 1.59
N LEU A 3 46.81 2.06 2.56
CA LEU A 3 45.75 1.07 2.35
C LEU A 3 44.42 1.80 2.45
N GLN A 4 43.74 1.94 1.32
CA GLN A 4 42.47 2.64 1.25
C GLN A 4 41.39 1.63 0.86
N ILE A 5 40.42 1.45 1.75
CA ILE A 5 39.31 0.49 1.59
C ILE A 5 38.08 1.27 1.15
N SER A 6 37.47 0.85 0.03
CA SER A 6 36.22 1.44 -0.47
C SER A 6 34.99 0.78 0.19
N PRO A 7 33.86 1.49 0.34
CA PRO A 7 32.71 1.03 1.14
C PRO A 7 31.95 -0.18 0.58
N SER A 8 32.31 -0.67 -0.61
CA SER A 8 31.62 -1.80 -1.26
C SER A 8 32.43 -3.11 -1.28
N LEU A 9 33.62 -3.15 -0.67
CA LEU A 9 34.45 -4.36 -0.45
C LEU A 9 34.66 -5.29 -1.65
N ARG A 10 34.57 -4.81 -2.91
CA ARG A 10 34.70 -5.70 -4.07
C ARG A 10 36.09 -5.81 -4.66
N HIS A 11 36.99 -4.83 -4.53
CA HIS A 11 38.38 -4.94 -5.02
C HIS A 11 39.39 -4.33 -4.05
N VAL A 12 40.52 -5.01 -3.85
CA VAL A 12 41.71 -4.52 -3.14
C VAL A 12 42.80 -4.28 -4.19
N THR A 13 43.20 -3.04 -4.40
CA THR A 13 44.26 -2.69 -5.35
C THR A 13 45.52 -2.30 -4.58
N LEU A 14 46.60 -3.06 -4.75
CA LEU A 14 47.93 -2.74 -4.24
C LEU A 14 48.69 -1.92 -5.29
N LEU A 15 49.03 -0.68 -4.95
CA LEU A 15 49.95 0.16 -5.74
C LEU A 15 51.32 0.23 -5.04
N PRO A 16 52.41 -0.22 -5.66
CA PRO A 16 53.76 0.03 -5.15
C PRO A 16 54.17 1.48 -5.48
N GLY A 17 54.79 2.13 -4.50
CA GLY A 17 55.23 3.52 -4.59
C GLY A 17 56.42 3.71 -5.54
N LYS A 18 56.32 4.80 -6.33
CA LYS A 18 57.34 5.56 -7.08
C LYS A 18 58.77 4.99 -7.22
N GLY A 19 59.21 4.89 -8.48
CA GLY A 19 60.56 5.30 -8.89
C GLY A 19 61.22 4.46 -9.98
N LEU A 20 61.15 4.89 -11.25
CA LEU A 20 62.28 5.26 -12.13
C LEU A 20 61.80 5.41 -13.58
N ARG A 21 62.11 6.57 -14.18
CA ARG A 21 62.09 6.77 -15.64
C ARG A 21 63.36 6.14 -16.19
N GLU A 22 63.25 5.29 -17.21
CA GLU A 22 64.29 5.18 -18.22
C GLU A 22 63.76 4.72 -19.58
N PHE A 23 64.35 5.29 -20.61
CA PHE A 23 63.95 5.25 -22.01
C PHE A 23 64.37 3.93 -22.66
N ILE A 24 63.45 3.26 -23.35
CA ILE A 24 63.83 2.42 -24.49
C ILE A 24 62.95 2.75 -25.70
N LYS A 25 63.62 3.32 -26.69
CA LYS A 25 63.17 3.64 -28.03
C LYS A 25 63.34 2.37 -28.86
N VAL A 26 62.24 1.76 -29.31
CA VAL A 26 62.29 0.77 -30.40
C VAL A 26 61.27 1.19 -31.45
N ARG A 27 61.77 1.38 -32.66
CA ARG A 27 60.99 1.69 -33.86
C ARG A 27 61.10 0.50 -34.81
N ILE A 28 59.99 0.24 -35.52
CA ILE A 28 59.83 -0.49 -36.79
C ILE A 28 59.38 -1.96 -36.65
N ALA A 29 58.11 -2.22 -36.97
CA ALA A 29 57.72 -2.79 -38.27
C ALA A 29 56.20 -2.76 -38.43
N SER A 30 55.71 -2.30 -39.58
CA SER A 30 54.29 -2.28 -39.93
C SER A 30 53.77 -3.69 -40.22
N ARG A 31 52.71 -4.12 -39.51
CA ARG A 31 51.82 -5.21 -39.98
C ARG A 31 50.40 -4.70 -40.07
N ARG A 32 49.89 -4.67 -41.30
CA ARG A 32 48.52 -4.31 -41.67
C ARG A 32 47.57 -5.41 -41.22
N LEU A 33 47.04 -5.34 -40.01
CA LEU A 33 45.77 -5.96 -39.61
C LEU A 33 45.39 -5.39 -38.25
N SER A 34 44.37 -4.53 -38.24
CA SER A 34 43.88 -3.93 -37.00
C SER A 34 43.29 -5.03 -36.11
N TYR A 35 43.73 -5.09 -34.85
CA TYR A 35 43.19 -5.99 -33.83
C TYR A 35 41.65 -5.91 -33.72
N ARG A 36 41.07 -4.76 -34.09
CA ARG A 36 39.62 -4.57 -34.19
C ARG A 36 38.99 -5.44 -35.26
N ILE A 37 39.61 -5.58 -36.44
CA ILE A 37 39.10 -6.41 -37.53
C ILE A 37 39.15 -7.90 -37.15
N LEU A 38 40.23 -8.33 -36.50
CA LEU A 38 40.33 -9.71 -35.99
C LEU A 38 39.26 -9.99 -34.92
N PHE A 39 39.01 -9.02 -34.04
CA PHE A 39 37.97 -9.12 -33.01
C PHE A 39 36.56 -9.22 -33.61
N TYR A 40 36.25 -8.39 -34.62
CA TYR A 40 34.95 -8.48 -35.31
C TYR A 40 34.79 -9.76 -36.12
N LEU A 41 35.87 -10.27 -36.74
CA LEU A 41 35.86 -11.57 -37.43
C LEU A 41 35.60 -12.72 -36.45
N LEU A 42 36.27 -12.73 -35.30
CA LEU A 42 36.05 -13.74 -34.27
C LEU A 42 34.62 -13.68 -33.73
N LEU A 43 34.11 -12.49 -33.43
CA LEU A 43 32.71 -12.30 -33.01
C LEU A 43 31.74 -12.83 -34.06
N PHE A 44 31.94 -12.48 -35.33
CA PHE A 44 31.10 -12.95 -36.43
C PHE A 44 31.10 -14.48 -36.53
N PHE A 45 32.27 -15.12 -36.46
CA PHE A 45 32.35 -16.58 -36.47
C PHE A 45 31.70 -17.23 -35.24
N THR A 46 31.81 -16.65 -34.04
CA THR A 46 31.13 -17.18 -32.85
C THR A 46 29.60 -17.11 -32.96
N PHE A 47 29.07 -16.03 -33.53
CA PHE A 47 27.64 -15.89 -33.78
C PHE A 47 27.15 -16.85 -34.86
N LEU A 48 27.91 -16.97 -35.97
CA LEU A 48 27.58 -17.88 -37.05
C LEU A 48 27.56 -19.34 -36.57
N LEU A 49 28.54 -19.74 -35.76
CA LEU A 49 28.62 -21.10 -35.22
C LEU A 49 27.43 -21.42 -34.30
N ARG A 50 27.03 -20.46 -33.44
CA ARG A 50 25.83 -20.63 -32.60
C ARG A 50 24.55 -20.67 -33.43
N PHE A 51 24.45 -19.88 -34.49
CA PHE A 51 23.29 -19.87 -35.36
C PHE A 51 23.14 -21.19 -36.12
N VAL A 52 24.25 -21.74 -36.63
CA VAL A 52 24.28 -23.08 -37.27
C VAL A 52 23.96 -24.18 -36.26
N PHE A 53 24.47 -24.09 -35.02
CA PHE A 53 24.12 -25.05 -33.96
C PHE A 53 22.63 -25.01 -33.62
N VAL A 54 22.02 -23.82 -33.53
CA VAL A 54 20.56 -23.70 -33.30
C VAL A 54 19.76 -24.25 -34.47
N LEU A 55 20.13 -23.95 -35.72
CA LEU A 55 19.46 -24.50 -36.91
C LEU A 55 19.53 -26.03 -36.96
N THR A 56 20.69 -26.61 -36.69
CA THR A 56 20.89 -28.06 -36.69
C THR A 56 20.26 -28.76 -35.48
N ALA A 57 20.18 -28.08 -34.33
CA ALA A 57 19.47 -28.59 -33.16
C ALA A 57 17.94 -28.52 -33.32
N VAL A 58 17.42 -27.51 -34.01
CA VAL A 58 15.98 -27.39 -34.32
C VAL A 58 15.54 -28.50 -35.29
N ASP A 59 16.36 -28.87 -36.26
CA ASP A 59 16.11 -30.03 -37.13
C ASP A 59 16.19 -31.39 -36.40
N GLY A 60 16.74 -31.43 -35.18
CA GLY A 60 16.87 -32.64 -34.36
C GLY A 60 15.74 -32.87 -33.35
N ILE A 61 14.81 -31.92 -33.20
CA ILE A 61 13.74 -31.96 -32.18
C ILE A 61 12.35 -32.31 -32.76
N ASP A 62 12.20 -32.33 -34.09
CA ASP A 62 11.00 -32.91 -34.74
C ASP A 62 11.18 -34.44 -34.91
N GLY A 63 10.44 -35.18 -34.11
CA GLY A 63 10.53 -36.63 -33.97
C GLY A 63 10.16 -37.45 -35.21
N GLU A 64 10.91 -38.54 -35.36
CA GLU A 64 10.62 -39.84 -35.96
C GLU A 64 9.84 -39.92 -37.28
N ASN A 65 10.53 -40.36 -38.35
CA ASN A 65 9.93 -41.27 -39.31
C ASN A 65 10.82 -42.49 -39.58
N LYS A 66 10.16 -43.64 -39.43
CA LYS A 66 10.61 -45.03 -39.56
C LYS A 66 11.59 -45.27 -40.71
N CYS A 67 12.69 -45.94 -40.43
CA CYS A 67 13.41 -46.77 -41.40
C CYS A 67 13.99 -48.00 -40.69
N SER A 68 13.19 -49.07 -40.64
CA SER A 68 13.67 -50.41 -40.30
C SER A 68 14.35 -51.04 -41.53
N THR A 69 15.63 -51.43 -41.33
CA THR A 69 16.36 -52.54 -41.96
C THR A 69 16.19 -52.80 -43.46
N ILE A 70 17.24 -52.52 -44.25
CA ILE A 70 18.04 -53.48 -45.06
C ILE A 70 19.13 -52.69 -45.83
N GLU A 71 20.33 -53.29 -45.90
CA GLU A 71 21.51 -52.94 -46.72
C GLU A 71 22.35 -51.67 -46.40
N ILE A 72 23.38 -51.93 -45.58
CA ILE A 72 24.63 -51.19 -45.48
C ILE A 72 25.41 -51.36 -46.81
N LYS A 73 25.09 -50.58 -47.85
CA LYS A 73 26.01 -50.21 -48.97
C LYS A 73 25.35 -49.32 -50.04
N LYS A 74 24.66 -48.23 -49.66
CA LYS A 74 24.36 -47.13 -50.59
C LYS A 74 24.12 -45.77 -49.91
N LYS A 75 24.84 -45.56 -48.81
CA LYS A 75 24.79 -44.34 -47.98
C LYS A 75 26.07 -43.56 -48.27
N ILE A 76 26.01 -42.62 -49.21
CA ILE A 76 26.90 -41.48 -49.54
C ILE A 76 26.64 -41.20 -51.04
N ALA A 77 25.51 -40.55 -51.38
CA ALA A 77 25.24 -39.90 -52.69
C ALA A 77 23.77 -39.47 -52.90
N GLY A 78 22.84 -39.77 -51.97
CA GLY A 78 21.39 -39.62 -52.23
C GLY A 78 20.68 -38.39 -51.66
N CYS A 79 21.33 -37.52 -50.87
CA CYS A 79 20.65 -36.41 -50.17
C CYS A 79 21.38 -35.06 -50.32
N LEU A 80 21.93 -34.76 -51.50
CA LEU A 80 22.63 -33.50 -51.76
C LEU A 80 22.27 -32.85 -53.11
N GLY A 81 21.05 -33.10 -53.58
CA GLY A 81 20.53 -32.38 -54.74
C GLY A 81 19.03 -32.22 -54.60
N ILE A 82 18.59 -31.06 -54.12
CA ILE A 82 17.32 -30.39 -54.49
C ILE A 82 17.30 -29.01 -53.79
N LYS A 83 16.97 -27.97 -54.57
CA LYS A 83 16.64 -26.58 -54.23
C LYS A 83 17.75 -25.52 -54.21
N LEU A 84 18.19 -25.16 -55.43
CA LEU A 84 18.30 -23.76 -55.85
C LEU A 84 17.31 -23.53 -57.01
N ARG A 85 16.11 -23.00 -56.73
CA ARG A 85 15.25 -22.24 -57.68
C ARG A 85 14.20 -21.40 -56.93
N PRO A 86 13.72 -20.28 -57.50
CA PRO A 86 13.11 -19.16 -56.77
C PRO A 86 11.62 -19.37 -56.44
N LYS A 87 11.20 -18.82 -55.30
CA LYS A 87 9.81 -18.72 -54.83
C LYS A 87 8.97 -17.81 -55.73
N ILE A 88 8.11 -18.40 -56.57
CA ILE A 88 6.88 -17.77 -57.07
C ILE A 88 5.81 -18.86 -57.19
N LEU A 89 5.14 -19.16 -56.07
CA LEU A 89 3.73 -19.55 -56.03
C LEU A 89 3.34 -19.64 -54.54
N GLY A 90 2.37 -18.81 -54.15
CA GLY A 90 1.81 -18.83 -52.80
C GLY A 90 1.16 -20.18 -52.53
N ARG A 91 1.81 -21.01 -51.71
CA ARG A 91 1.10 -21.93 -50.82
C ARG A 91 0.96 -21.20 -49.49
N LYS A 92 -0.25 -20.69 -49.25
CA LYS A 92 -0.71 -20.41 -47.89
C LYS A 92 -0.58 -21.73 -47.15
N LEU A 93 0.37 -21.83 -46.22
CA LEU A 93 0.35 -22.93 -45.27
C LEU A 93 -0.88 -22.64 -44.39
N GLU A 94 -1.97 -23.35 -44.64
CA GLU A 94 -3.16 -23.26 -43.80
C GLU A 94 -2.76 -23.64 -42.38
N SER A 95 -2.80 -22.64 -41.50
CA SER A 95 -2.67 -22.78 -40.07
C SER A 95 -4.05 -23.17 -39.52
N THR A 96 -4.44 -24.44 -39.72
CA THR A 96 -5.80 -24.89 -39.40
C THR A 96 -6.09 -24.98 -37.88
N VAL A 97 -5.07 -24.87 -37.02
CA VAL A 97 -5.20 -25.17 -35.58
C VAL A 97 -4.97 -23.96 -34.65
N PRO A 98 -4.04 -23.03 -34.90
CA PRO A 98 -3.85 -21.85 -34.03
C PRO A 98 -5.01 -20.85 -33.99
N GLU A 99 -5.52 -20.38 -35.13
CA GLU A 99 -6.55 -19.31 -35.17
C GLU A 99 -7.90 -19.77 -34.61
N GLU A 100 -8.26 -21.03 -34.82
CA GLU A 100 -9.51 -21.62 -34.32
C GLU A 100 -9.50 -21.76 -32.78
N ILE A 101 -8.34 -22.10 -32.20
CA ILE A 101 -8.17 -22.16 -30.74
C ILE A 101 -8.33 -20.77 -30.11
N TYR A 102 -7.67 -19.74 -30.67
CA TYR A 102 -7.81 -18.37 -30.17
C TYR A 102 -9.25 -17.86 -30.30
N GLY A 103 -9.91 -18.12 -31.44
CA GLY A 103 -11.30 -17.75 -31.65
C GLY A 103 -12.28 -18.41 -30.67
N ILE A 104 -12.00 -19.63 -30.22
CA ILE A 104 -12.78 -20.30 -29.18
C ILE A 104 -12.51 -19.68 -27.81
N LEU A 105 -11.24 -19.46 -27.45
CA LEU A 105 -10.84 -18.92 -26.14
C LEU A 105 -11.38 -17.49 -25.90
N ASP A 106 -11.52 -16.68 -26.95
CA ASP A 106 -12.06 -15.30 -26.86
C ASP A 106 -13.59 -15.22 -26.74
N GLN A 107 -14.32 -16.32 -26.93
CA GLN A 107 -15.77 -16.33 -26.80
C GLN A 107 -16.20 -16.38 -25.33
N PRO A 108 -17.11 -15.50 -24.88
CA PRO A 108 -17.60 -15.47 -23.50
C PRO A 108 -18.50 -16.69 -23.21
N ILE A 109 -18.26 -17.39 -22.10
CA ILE A 109 -19.16 -18.44 -21.58
C ILE A 109 -20.10 -17.84 -20.51
N GLY A 110 -21.38 -18.20 -20.56
CA GLY A 110 -22.37 -17.80 -19.55
C GLY A 110 -22.15 -18.50 -18.19
N LYS A 111 -22.34 -17.77 -17.07
CA LYS A 111 -22.11 -18.30 -15.71
C LYS A 111 -22.93 -19.56 -15.40
N ASP A 112 -24.19 -19.61 -15.84
CA ASP A 112 -25.12 -20.74 -15.59
C ASP A 112 -24.79 -22.01 -16.38
N GLU A 113 -23.88 -21.91 -17.36
CA GLU A 113 -23.44 -23.01 -18.22
C GLU A 113 -22.25 -23.76 -17.59
N LEU A 114 -21.50 -23.11 -16.70
CA LEU A 114 -20.38 -23.70 -15.95
C LEU A 114 -20.82 -24.42 -14.66
N GLU A 115 -21.77 -23.86 -13.90
CA GLU A 115 -22.21 -24.44 -12.61
C GLU A 115 -22.92 -25.80 -12.76
N ARG A 116 -23.39 -26.14 -13.97
CA ARG A 116 -24.06 -27.41 -14.27
C ARG A 116 -23.15 -28.54 -14.74
N ARG A 117 -21.85 -28.29 -14.96
CA ARG A 117 -20.92 -29.32 -15.47
C ARG A 117 -19.95 -29.79 -14.38
N SER A 118 -20.14 -31.03 -13.94
CA SER A 118 -19.27 -31.71 -12.96
C SER A 118 -17.91 -32.14 -13.51
N ASP A 119 -17.75 -32.10 -14.84
CA ASP A 119 -16.67 -32.78 -15.55
C ASP A 119 -15.52 -31.85 -15.95
N ILE A 120 -15.47 -30.64 -15.36
CA ILE A 120 -14.40 -29.65 -15.64
C ILE A 120 -13.17 -29.99 -14.78
N PRO A 121 -11.98 -30.18 -15.39
CA PRO A 121 -10.75 -30.40 -14.64
C PRO A 121 -10.47 -29.27 -13.65
N GLN A 122 -10.12 -29.61 -12.41
CA GLN A 122 -9.84 -28.61 -11.37
C GLN A 122 -8.38 -28.16 -11.35
N THR A 123 -7.50 -28.91 -11.99
CA THR A 123 -6.06 -28.63 -12.04
C THR A 123 -5.51 -28.78 -13.44
N LEU A 124 -4.38 -28.10 -13.72
CA LEU A 124 -3.69 -28.22 -15.00
C LEU A 124 -3.18 -29.65 -15.22
N GLU A 125 -2.79 -30.33 -14.15
CA GLU A 125 -2.31 -31.71 -14.22
C GLU A 125 -3.42 -32.70 -14.60
N GLU A 126 -4.61 -32.53 -14.03
CA GLU A 126 -5.80 -33.30 -14.38
C GLU A 126 -6.20 -33.06 -15.84
N PHE A 127 -6.25 -31.80 -16.28
CA PHE A 127 -6.51 -31.43 -17.67
C PHE A 127 -5.49 -32.08 -18.63
N MET A 128 -4.19 -31.96 -18.34
CA MET A 128 -3.13 -32.54 -19.16
C MET A 128 -3.19 -34.07 -19.20
N THR A 129 -3.58 -34.71 -18.10
CA THR A 129 -3.73 -36.16 -18.00
C THR A 129 -4.94 -36.63 -18.81
N GLU A 130 -6.04 -35.90 -18.77
CA GLU A 130 -7.23 -36.17 -19.58
C GLU A 130 -6.93 -36.00 -21.07
N MET A 131 -6.29 -34.90 -21.47
CA MET A 131 -5.95 -34.64 -22.87
C MET A 131 -4.93 -35.64 -23.43
N LYS A 132 -4.06 -36.21 -22.59
CA LYS A 132 -3.14 -37.29 -22.99
C LYS A 132 -3.82 -38.64 -23.18
N LYS A 133 -4.97 -38.89 -22.53
CA LYS A 133 -5.68 -40.18 -22.56
C LYS A 133 -6.65 -40.32 -23.74
N GLY A 134 -7.09 -39.21 -24.35
CA GLY A 134 -8.05 -39.20 -25.45
C GLY A 134 -7.53 -38.51 -26.71
N GLY A 135 -7.89 -39.03 -27.88
CA GLY A 135 -7.61 -38.41 -29.19
C GLY A 135 -8.54 -37.23 -29.47
N TYR A 136 -8.49 -36.20 -28.62
CA TYR A 136 -9.30 -34.99 -28.76
C TYR A 136 -8.84 -34.14 -29.95
N ASP A 137 -9.78 -33.58 -30.71
CA ASP A 137 -9.48 -32.59 -31.74
C ASP A 137 -9.12 -31.23 -31.11
N ALA A 138 -8.45 -30.37 -31.88
CA ALA A 138 -8.01 -29.05 -31.43
C ALA A 138 -9.16 -28.19 -30.89
N ARG A 139 -10.36 -28.37 -31.47
CA ARG A 139 -11.57 -27.68 -31.06
C ARG A 139 -12.04 -28.14 -29.67
N THR A 140 -12.11 -29.44 -29.41
CA THR A 140 -12.49 -29.97 -28.09
C THR A 140 -11.46 -29.61 -27.03
N PHE A 141 -10.17 -29.63 -27.37
CA PHE A 141 -9.10 -29.14 -26.50
C PHE A 141 -9.33 -27.68 -26.10
N ALA A 142 -9.58 -26.79 -27.07
CA ALA A 142 -9.81 -25.37 -26.81
C ALA A 142 -11.04 -25.10 -25.95
N ILE A 143 -12.14 -25.83 -26.20
CA ILE A 143 -13.38 -25.71 -25.42
C ILE A 143 -13.13 -26.12 -23.96
N LYS A 144 -12.48 -27.27 -23.72
CA LYS A 144 -12.19 -27.74 -22.36
C LYS A 144 -11.20 -26.83 -21.63
N LEU A 145 -10.18 -26.32 -22.34
CA LEU A 145 -9.24 -25.35 -21.78
C LEU A 145 -9.96 -24.06 -21.37
N ARG A 146 -10.86 -23.55 -22.22
CA ARG A 146 -11.67 -22.36 -21.93
C ARG A 146 -12.54 -22.56 -20.70
N GLU A 147 -13.20 -23.72 -20.59
CA GLU A 147 -14.05 -24.08 -19.44
C GLU A 147 -13.21 -24.13 -18.15
N MET A 148 -12.06 -24.80 -18.18
CA MET A 148 -11.13 -24.85 -17.06
C MET A 148 -10.63 -23.45 -16.66
N VAL A 149 -10.16 -22.64 -17.61
CA VAL A 149 -9.66 -21.29 -17.34
C VAL A 149 -10.76 -20.42 -16.74
N THR A 150 -11.97 -20.43 -17.33
CA THR A 150 -13.11 -19.66 -16.81
C THR A 150 -13.50 -20.12 -15.40
N PHE A 151 -13.49 -21.43 -15.13
CA PHE A 151 -13.75 -21.98 -13.80
C PHE A 151 -12.70 -21.53 -12.77
N MET A 152 -11.43 -21.60 -13.14
CA MET A 152 -10.32 -21.17 -12.29
C MET A 152 -10.34 -19.67 -12.02
N GLU A 153 -10.71 -18.86 -13.02
CA GLU A 153 -10.93 -17.41 -12.85
C GLU A 153 -12.09 -17.13 -11.88
N GLN A 154 -13.21 -17.85 -11.99
CA GLN A 154 -14.34 -17.73 -11.07
C GLN A 154 -13.96 -18.12 -9.63
N ARG A 155 -13.27 -19.26 -9.45
CA ARG A 155 -12.75 -19.68 -8.13
C ARG A 155 -11.82 -18.64 -7.54
N THR A 156 -10.88 -18.13 -8.33
CA THR A 156 -9.93 -17.08 -7.89
C THR A 156 -10.67 -15.82 -7.49
N ARG A 157 -11.69 -15.41 -8.27
CA ARG A 157 -12.54 -14.26 -7.96
C ARG A 157 -13.29 -14.44 -6.63
N MET A 158 -13.91 -15.59 -6.41
CA MET A 158 -14.62 -15.88 -5.16
C MET A 158 -13.67 -15.90 -3.96
N ALA A 159 -12.52 -16.56 -4.09
CA ALA A 159 -11.49 -16.56 -3.05
C ALA A 159 -11.01 -15.14 -2.72
N LYS A 160 -10.83 -14.28 -3.73
CA LYS A 160 -10.45 -12.87 -3.53
C LYS A 160 -11.53 -12.07 -2.80
N ILE A 161 -12.80 -12.27 -3.15
CA ILE A 161 -13.93 -11.63 -2.47
C ILE A 161 -13.97 -12.07 -0.99
N GLN A 162 -13.79 -13.37 -0.73
CA GLN A 162 -13.79 -13.94 0.62
C GLN A 162 -12.60 -13.45 1.45
N GLU A 163 -11.41 -13.34 0.86
CA GLU A 163 -10.24 -12.70 1.47
C GLU A 163 -10.57 -11.26 1.91
N TYR A 164 -11.20 -10.45 1.04
CA TYR A 164 -11.57 -9.08 1.40
C TYR A 164 -12.58 -9.02 2.56
N LEU A 165 -13.55 -9.94 2.59
CA LEU A 165 -14.49 -10.06 3.69
C LEU A 165 -13.78 -10.37 5.00
N TYR A 166 -12.92 -11.40 5.01
CA TYR A 166 -12.18 -11.78 6.21
C TYR A 166 -11.26 -10.67 6.70
N ARG A 167 -10.60 -9.96 5.78
CA ARG A 167 -9.79 -8.79 6.13
C ARG A 167 -10.64 -7.69 6.78
N HIS A 168 -11.81 -7.41 6.24
CA HIS A 168 -12.73 -6.40 6.79
C HIS A 168 -13.26 -6.79 8.17
N VAL A 169 -13.67 -8.06 8.35
CA VAL A 169 -14.15 -8.55 9.64
C VAL A 169 -13.03 -8.46 10.67
N ALA A 170 -11.85 -9.01 10.36
CA ALA A 170 -10.70 -9.00 11.26
C ALA A 170 -10.27 -7.57 11.64
N SER A 171 -10.33 -6.61 10.71
CA SER A 171 -9.98 -5.22 11.00
C SER A 171 -11.04 -4.44 11.76
N SER A 172 -12.29 -4.92 11.81
CA SER A 172 -13.42 -4.19 12.41
C SER A 172 -13.92 -4.82 13.71
N SER A 173 -13.57 -6.08 13.96
CA SER A 173 -13.89 -6.78 15.20
C SER A 173 -12.93 -6.40 16.33
N ILE A 174 -13.48 -6.00 17.48
CA ILE A 174 -12.71 -5.80 18.70
C ILE A 174 -12.39 -7.19 19.30
N PRO A 175 -11.11 -7.52 19.56
CA PRO A 175 -10.74 -8.75 20.25
C PRO A 175 -11.48 -8.87 21.59
N LYS A 176 -11.99 -10.07 21.90
CA LYS A 176 -12.77 -10.31 23.13
C LYS A 176 -12.05 -9.86 24.38
N GLN A 177 -10.73 -10.06 24.43
CA GLN A 177 -9.88 -9.70 25.56
C GLN A 177 -9.84 -8.18 25.78
N LEU A 178 -9.74 -7.38 24.70
CA LEU A 178 -9.78 -5.91 24.79
C LEU A 178 -11.16 -5.43 25.23
N HIS A 179 -12.22 -6.02 24.66
CA HIS A 179 -13.57 -5.69 25.09
C HIS A 179 -13.83 -6.03 26.58
N CYS A 180 -13.33 -7.17 27.07
CA CYS A 180 -13.40 -7.53 28.47
C CYS A 180 -12.59 -6.58 29.37
N LEU A 181 -11.45 -6.08 28.90
CA LEU A 181 -10.66 -5.07 29.61
C LEU A 181 -11.47 -3.78 29.78
N ASP A 182 -12.09 -3.28 28.71
CA ASP A 182 -12.91 -2.06 28.77
C ASP A 182 -14.09 -2.22 29.74
N LEU A 183 -14.80 -3.35 29.68
CA LEU A 183 -15.90 -3.64 30.60
C LEU A 183 -15.43 -3.71 32.05
N ARG A 184 -14.26 -4.32 32.30
CA ARG A 184 -13.69 -4.38 33.65
C ARG A 184 -13.31 -2.99 34.14
N LEU A 185 -12.67 -2.16 33.31
CA LEU A 185 -12.29 -0.79 33.67
C LEU A 185 -13.50 0.11 33.86
N ALA A 186 -14.57 -0.06 33.08
CA ALA A 186 -15.84 0.63 33.33
C ALA A 186 -16.41 0.24 34.70
N ASN A 187 -16.35 -1.05 35.06
CA ASN A 187 -16.76 -1.52 36.38
C ASN A 187 -15.87 -0.96 37.51
N GLU A 188 -14.55 -0.87 37.28
CA GLU A 188 -13.62 -0.21 38.21
C GLU A 188 -13.97 1.27 38.37
N HIS A 189 -14.20 2.00 37.27
CA HIS A 189 -14.61 3.40 37.33
C HIS A 189 -15.86 3.60 38.21
N THR A 190 -16.84 2.70 38.11
CA THR A 190 -18.06 2.82 38.92
C THR A 190 -17.85 2.52 40.40
N ASN A 191 -17.02 1.52 40.73
CA ASN A 191 -16.95 0.97 42.09
C ASN A 191 -15.71 1.43 42.89
N ASN A 192 -14.67 1.93 42.23
CA ASN A 192 -13.40 2.32 42.83
C ASN A 192 -13.27 3.86 42.83
N ALA A 193 -13.04 4.46 44.00
CA ALA A 193 -12.87 5.91 44.12
C ALA A 193 -11.57 6.40 43.47
N GLU A 194 -10.49 5.61 43.56
CA GLU A 194 -9.20 5.92 42.93
C GLU A 194 -9.29 5.91 41.40
N ALA A 195 -10.18 5.09 40.83
CA ALA A 195 -10.45 5.06 39.40
C ALA A 195 -11.26 6.29 38.89
N ARG A 196 -11.75 7.14 39.81
CA ARG A 196 -12.54 8.34 39.50
C ARG A 196 -11.81 9.63 39.83
N LEU A 197 -10.51 9.56 40.10
CA LEU A 197 -9.72 10.76 40.33
C LEU A 197 -9.80 11.68 39.11
N GLN A 198 -9.82 12.98 39.38
CA GLN A 198 -9.82 13.97 38.31
C GLN A 198 -8.44 14.00 37.67
N LEU A 199 -8.41 13.99 36.34
CA LEU A 199 -7.20 14.01 35.54
C LEU A 199 -7.17 15.31 34.71
N PRO A 200 -6.25 16.25 35.02
CA PRO A 200 -5.28 16.25 36.12
C PRO A 200 -5.91 16.71 37.44
N SER A 201 -5.12 16.74 38.53
CA SER A 201 -5.54 17.38 39.78
C SER A 201 -5.84 18.87 39.58
N ALA A 202 -6.69 19.45 40.44
CA ALA A 202 -7.13 20.84 40.29
C ALA A 202 -5.99 21.87 40.19
N GLU A 203 -4.87 21.62 40.87
CA GLU A 203 -3.68 22.49 40.88
C GLU A 203 -2.96 22.52 39.52
N LEU A 204 -3.07 21.43 38.75
CA LEU A 204 -2.39 21.27 37.46
C LEU A 204 -3.30 21.64 36.26
N VAL A 205 -4.57 21.98 36.51
CA VAL A 205 -5.51 22.42 35.46
C VAL A 205 -5.00 23.61 34.63
N PRO A 206 -4.35 24.64 35.21
CA PRO A 206 -3.81 25.75 34.42
C PRO A 206 -2.77 25.34 33.38
N ALA A 207 -2.01 24.26 33.63
CA ALA A 207 -0.99 23.77 32.70
C ALA A 207 -1.60 23.18 31.40
N LEU A 208 -2.89 22.85 31.38
CA LEU A 208 -3.57 22.31 30.19
C LEU A 208 -3.68 23.31 29.04
N VAL A 209 -3.44 24.60 29.30
CA VAL A 209 -3.52 25.69 28.32
C VAL A 209 -2.25 26.55 28.27
N ASP A 210 -1.19 26.15 28.98
CA ASP A 210 0.04 26.91 29.11
C ASP A 210 1.06 26.49 28.03
N ASN A 211 1.28 27.37 27.05
CA ASN A 211 2.20 27.14 25.94
C ASN A 211 3.68 26.94 26.33
N SER A 212 4.06 27.09 27.61
CA SER A 212 5.39 26.72 28.09
C SER A 212 5.58 25.20 28.25
N TYR A 213 4.51 24.41 28.18
CA TYR A 213 4.55 22.94 28.24
C TYR A 213 4.56 22.29 26.84
N PHE A 214 4.99 21.03 26.80
CA PHE A 214 4.94 20.21 25.60
C PHE A 214 3.60 19.49 25.53
N HIS A 215 2.67 20.04 24.74
CA HIS A 215 1.34 19.50 24.53
C HIS A 215 1.30 18.42 23.44
N TYR A 216 1.00 17.20 23.86
CA TYR A 216 0.75 16.06 22.99
C TYR A 216 -0.73 15.73 22.97
N VAL A 217 -1.26 15.39 21.79
CA VAL A 217 -2.66 15.00 21.61
C VAL A 217 -2.70 13.57 21.07
N LEU A 218 -3.48 12.73 21.73
CA LEU A 218 -3.67 11.33 21.36
C LEU A 218 -5.17 11.05 21.27
N ALA A 219 -5.64 10.58 20.13
CA ALA A 219 -7.04 10.22 19.93
C ALA A 219 -7.19 8.69 19.78
N SER A 220 -7.91 8.03 20.69
CA SER A 220 -8.06 6.57 20.66
C SER A 220 -9.28 6.07 21.42
N ASP A 221 -9.93 5.04 20.87
CA ASP A 221 -10.95 4.22 21.54
C ASP A 221 -10.37 2.91 22.08
N ASN A 222 -9.04 2.77 22.14
CA ASN A 222 -8.34 1.60 22.62
C ASN A 222 -7.46 1.97 23.82
N VAL A 223 -7.94 1.61 25.02
CA VAL A 223 -7.24 1.91 26.28
C VAL A 223 -5.82 1.35 26.31
N LEU A 224 -5.62 0.12 25.79
CA LEU A 224 -4.30 -0.51 25.80
C LEU A 224 -3.33 0.23 24.86
N ALA A 225 -3.76 0.52 23.64
CA ALA A 225 -2.96 1.27 22.68
C ALA A 225 -2.58 2.65 23.24
N ALA A 226 -3.57 3.38 23.77
CA ALA A 226 -3.33 4.68 24.39
C ALA A 226 -2.36 4.61 25.57
N SER A 227 -2.45 3.57 26.40
CA SER A 227 -1.53 3.35 27.52
C SER A 227 -0.08 3.14 27.08
N VAL A 228 0.14 2.45 25.95
CA VAL A 228 1.48 2.18 25.41
C VAL A 228 2.09 3.47 24.86
N VAL A 229 1.33 4.25 24.09
CA VAL A 229 1.78 5.55 23.58
C VAL A 229 2.12 6.48 24.74
N ALA A 230 1.21 6.64 25.71
CA ALA A 230 1.42 7.50 26.86
C ALA A 230 2.62 7.08 27.70
N LYS A 231 2.76 5.78 28.00
CA LYS A 231 3.87 5.26 28.80
C LYS A 231 5.20 5.43 28.08
N SER A 232 5.25 5.13 26.78
CA SER A 232 6.48 5.27 25.99
C SER A 232 6.90 6.73 25.79
N LEU A 233 5.93 7.64 25.61
CA LEU A 233 6.16 9.08 25.54
C LEU A 233 6.82 9.60 26.83
N VAL A 234 6.20 9.32 27.98
CA VAL A 234 6.69 9.82 29.27
C VAL A 234 8.02 9.16 29.65
N HIS A 235 8.16 7.85 29.39
CA HIS A 235 9.39 7.12 29.74
C HIS A 235 10.62 7.61 28.98
N ASN A 236 10.46 7.99 27.72
CA ASN A 236 11.57 8.43 26.87
C ASN A 236 11.74 9.95 26.84
N SER A 237 10.94 10.71 27.60
CA SER A 237 11.10 12.16 27.67
C SER A 237 12.22 12.58 28.61
N LEU A 238 12.98 13.60 28.21
CA LEU A 238 14.03 14.19 29.03
C LEU A 238 13.47 15.14 30.11
N GLN A 239 12.28 15.70 29.89
CA GLN A 239 11.59 16.64 30.80
C GLN A 239 10.13 16.18 31.01
N PRO A 240 9.91 15.03 31.65
CA PRO A 240 8.57 14.46 31.81
C PRO A 240 7.60 15.37 32.57
N GLU A 241 8.09 16.25 33.43
CA GLU A 241 7.32 17.25 34.18
C GLU A 241 6.74 18.37 33.29
N ARG A 242 7.28 18.55 32.08
CA ARG A 242 6.77 19.50 31.08
C ARG A 242 5.85 18.84 30.06
N VAL A 243 5.60 17.54 30.17
CA VAL A 243 4.72 16.81 29.25
C VAL A 243 3.27 16.95 29.69
N VAL A 244 2.44 17.48 28.78
CA VAL A 244 0.98 17.48 28.91
C VAL A 244 0.41 16.59 27.81
N LEU A 245 -0.27 15.51 28.19
CA LEU A 245 -0.91 14.59 27.25
C LEU A 245 -2.43 14.72 27.32
N HIS A 246 -3.02 15.19 26.23
CA HIS A 246 -4.46 15.26 26.03
C HIS A 246 -4.94 14.01 25.31
N ILE A 247 -5.65 13.13 26.03
CA ILE A 247 -6.22 11.89 25.51
C ILE A 247 -7.69 12.15 25.15
N ILE A 248 -8.00 12.07 23.87
CA ILE A 248 -9.33 12.29 23.32
C ILE A 248 -9.96 10.95 22.95
N THR A 249 -11.14 10.67 23.50
CA THR A 249 -11.83 9.39 23.32
C THR A 249 -13.31 9.56 22.96
N ASP A 250 -13.96 8.49 22.49
CA ASP A 250 -15.41 8.46 22.34
C ASP A 250 -16.14 8.39 23.69
N ARG A 251 -17.47 8.52 23.64
CA ARG A 251 -18.31 8.47 24.84
C ARG A 251 -18.29 7.10 25.53
N LYS A 252 -18.12 6.02 24.78
CA LYS A 252 -18.20 4.64 25.32
C LYS A 252 -16.95 4.26 26.09
N THR A 253 -15.79 4.71 25.60
CA THR A 253 -14.47 4.37 26.13
C THR A 253 -13.98 5.39 27.15
N TYR A 254 -14.68 6.52 27.32
CA TYR A 254 -14.34 7.54 28.30
C TYR A 254 -14.11 7.01 29.72
N TYR A 255 -15.07 6.28 30.29
CA TYR A 255 -14.94 5.78 31.66
C TYR A 255 -13.84 4.73 31.81
N PRO A 256 -13.71 3.74 30.90
CA PRO A 256 -12.54 2.85 30.88
C PRO A 256 -11.20 3.60 30.82
N MET A 257 -11.09 4.59 29.94
CA MET A 257 -9.88 5.38 29.73
C MET A 257 -9.54 6.18 30.99
N GLN A 258 -10.53 6.86 31.58
CA GLN A 258 -10.34 7.62 32.81
C GLN A 258 -9.94 6.71 33.98
N ALA A 259 -10.58 5.55 34.15
CA ALA A 259 -10.20 4.59 35.18
C ALA A 259 -8.75 4.12 35.02
N TRP A 260 -8.34 3.78 33.78
CA TRP A 260 -6.98 3.34 33.53
C TRP A 260 -5.95 4.38 33.95
N PHE A 261 -6.08 5.61 33.45
CA PHE A 261 -5.10 6.67 33.72
C PHE A 261 -5.16 7.23 35.14
N SER A 262 -6.28 7.04 35.85
CA SER A 262 -6.37 7.37 37.28
C SER A 262 -5.66 6.33 38.14
N LEU A 263 -5.78 5.04 37.80
CA LEU A 263 -5.14 3.94 38.51
C LEU A 263 -3.65 3.77 38.14
N HIS A 264 -3.24 4.20 36.94
CA HIS A 264 -1.88 4.07 36.42
C HIS A 264 -1.31 5.43 36.08
N THR A 265 -1.07 6.25 37.11
CA THR A 265 -0.58 7.61 36.94
C THR A 265 0.81 7.63 36.29
N LEU A 266 1.06 8.66 35.47
CA LEU A 266 2.32 8.87 34.75
C LEU A 266 3.09 10.10 35.29
N SER A 267 3.03 10.31 36.61
CA SER A 267 3.74 11.42 37.27
C SER A 267 5.24 11.39 36.95
N PRO A 268 5.89 12.53 36.66
CA PRO A 268 5.39 13.90 36.81
C PRO A 268 4.61 14.46 35.60
N ALA A 269 4.33 13.68 34.56
CA ALA A 269 3.56 14.15 33.41
C ALA A 269 2.08 14.41 33.75
N ILE A 270 1.50 15.39 33.05
CA ILE A 270 0.13 15.85 33.24
C ILE A 270 -0.75 15.18 32.19
N ILE A 271 -1.74 14.41 32.64
CA ILE A 271 -2.64 13.68 31.75
C ILE A 271 -4.05 14.27 31.86
N GLU A 272 -4.67 14.54 30.73
CA GLU A 272 -6.09 14.88 30.61
C GLU A 272 -6.80 13.81 29.78
N VAL A 273 -7.95 13.34 30.25
CA VAL A 273 -8.83 12.47 29.46
C VAL A 273 -10.12 13.22 29.16
N LYS A 274 -10.44 13.42 27.89
CA LYS A 274 -11.67 14.08 27.43
C LYS A 274 -12.41 13.24 26.40
N ALA A 275 -13.72 13.16 26.57
CA ALA A 275 -14.58 12.56 25.54
C ALA A 275 -15.02 13.62 24.52
N LEU A 276 -15.32 13.20 23.29
CA LEU A 276 -15.82 14.10 22.24
C LEU A 276 -17.05 14.91 22.65
N HIS A 277 -17.96 14.30 23.42
CA HIS A 277 -19.17 14.96 23.91
C HIS A 277 -18.94 15.99 25.03
N HIS A 278 -17.72 16.09 25.56
CA HIS A 278 -17.34 17.14 26.51
C HIS A 278 -16.94 18.44 25.81
N PHE A 279 -16.75 18.44 24.49
CA PHE A 279 -16.46 19.64 23.74
C PHE A 279 -17.77 20.34 23.33
N ASP A 280 -17.96 21.57 23.82
CA ASP A 280 -19.14 22.39 23.54
C ASP A 280 -19.40 22.59 22.05
N TRP A 281 -18.34 22.76 21.24
CA TRP A 281 -18.50 22.95 19.80
C TRP A 281 -19.04 21.69 19.11
N PHE A 282 -18.75 20.50 19.64
CA PHE A 282 -19.20 19.23 19.09
C PHE A 282 -20.69 18.97 19.37
N THR A 283 -21.19 19.44 20.53
CA THR A 283 -22.59 19.26 20.93
C THR A 283 -23.51 20.38 20.42
N LYS A 284 -23.00 21.62 20.27
CA LYS A 284 -23.80 22.79 19.89
C LYS A 284 -23.78 23.12 18.40
N ARG A 285 -22.75 22.70 17.65
CA ARG A 285 -22.65 22.97 16.20
C ARG A 285 -22.95 21.70 15.42
N LYS A 286 -23.77 21.82 14.37
CA LYS A 286 -23.86 20.82 13.30
C LYS A 286 -22.50 20.77 12.61
N VAL A 287 -21.63 19.85 13.04
CA VAL A 287 -20.31 19.68 12.47
C VAL A 287 -20.50 19.16 11.04
N PRO A 288 -20.02 19.87 9.99
CA PRO A 288 -20.23 19.44 8.60
C PRO A 288 -19.70 18.02 8.32
N VAL A 289 -18.66 17.59 9.04
CA VAL A 289 -18.14 16.23 8.99
C VAL A 289 -19.16 15.24 9.55
N LEU A 290 -19.80 15.53 10.68
CA LEU A 290 -20.88 14.68 11.21
C LEU A 290 -22.03 14.58 10.21
N GLU A 291 -22.44 15.69 9.58
CA GLU A 291 -23.49 15.66 8.55
C GLU A 291 -23.06 14.87 7.30
N ALA A 292 -21.82 15.01 6.85
CA ALA A 292 -21.28 14.24 5.73
C ALA A 292 -21.18 12.75 6.09
N MET A 293 -20.79 12.42 7.31
CA MET A 293 -20.72 11.05 7.84
C MET A 293 -22.10 10.43 8.07
N GLU A 294 -23.09 11.20 8.51
CA GLU A 294 -24.50 10.79 8.62
C GLU A 294 -25.14 10.61 7.24
N LYS A 295 -24.84 11.50 6.28
CA LYS A 295 -25.26 11.35 4.88
C LYS A 295 -24.61 10.15 4.22
N ASP A 296 -23.35 9.89 4.52
CA ASP A 296 -22.63 8.68 4.13
C ASP A 296 -23.20 7.44 4.83
N GLN A 297 -23.58 7.50 6.12
CA GLN A 297 -24.37 6.45 6.78
C GLN A 297 -25.71 6.19 6.08
N ASN A 298 -26.38 7.22 5.55
CA ASN A 298 -27.63 7.06 4.78
C ASN A 298 -27.40 6.50 3.36
N VAL A 299 -26.28 6.80 2.71
CA VAL A 299 -25.86 6.12 1.48
C VAL A 299 -25.49 4.66 1.78
N ARG A 300 -24.84 4.41 2.92
CA ARG A 300 -24.43 3.08 3.39
C ARG A 300 -25.60 2.24 3.91
N SER A 301 -26.66 2.87 4.41
CA SER A 301 -27.90 2.19 4.83
C SER A 301 -28.68 1.61 3.63
N ARG A 302 -28.34 2.01 2.40
CA ARG A 302 -28.80 1.33 1.16
C ARG A 302 -28.22 -0.08 1.03
N PHE A 303 -27.12 -0.40 1.72
CA PHE A 303 -26.57 -1.76 1.82
C PHE A 303 -27.23 -2.53 2.98
N ARG A 304 -28.56 -2.62 3.00
CA ARG A 304 -29.40 -3.16 4.11
C ARG A 304 -29.06 -4.59 4.60
N GLY A 305 -28.13 -5.30 3.97
CA GLY A 305 -27.64 -6.62 4.44
C GLY A 305 -26.16 -6.66 4.85
N GLY A 306 -25.51 -5.51 5.05
CA GLY A 306 -24.14 -5.39 5.55
C GLY A 306 -23.08 -6.04 4.66
N SER A 307 -21.94 -6.40 5.25
CA SER A 307 -20.80 -7.02 4.54
C SER A 307 -21.19 -8.32 3.83
N SER A 308 -22.19 -9.05 4.33
CA SER A 308 -22.73 -10.27 3.73
C SER A 308 -23.49 -10.01 2.42
N ALA A 309 -24.31 -8.95 2.33
CA ALA A 309 -25.00 -8.59 1.09
C ALA A 309 -24.07 -8.00 0.02
N ILE A 310 -23.00 -7.32 0.43
CA ILE A 310 -21.98 -6.81 -0.50
C ILE A 310 -21.22 -7.96 -1.16
N VAL A 311 -20.89 -9.00 -0.38
CA VAL A 311 -20.17 -10.18 -0.86
C VAL A 311 -21.06 -11.13 -1.66
N ALA A 312 -22.37 -11.13 -1.41
CA ALA A 312 -23.35 -11.87 -2.20
C ALA A 312 -23.45 -11.38 -3.67
N ASN A 313 -23.08 -10.13 -3.95
CA ASN A 313 -23.05 -9.62 -5.33
C ASN A 313 -21.77 -10.05 -6.07
N THR A 314 -21.78 -11.26 -6.62
CA THR A 314 -20.67 -11.81 -7.41
C THR A 314 -20.56 -11.23 -8.83
N ILE A 315 -21.40 -10.27 -9.20
CA ILE A 315 -21.40 -9.63 -10.53
C ILE A 315 -20.37 -8.49 -10.59
N GLU A 316 -20.18 -7.75 -9.49
CA GLU A 316 -19.25 -6.63 -9.41
C GLU A 316 -17.77 -7.07 -9.36
N LYS A 317 -16.87 -6.29 -9.98
CA LYS A 317 -15.43 -6.60 -9.93
C LYS A 317 -14.94 -6.59 -8.47
N PRO A 318 -14.05 -7.51 -8.06
CA PRO A 318 -13.59 -7.61 -6.66
C PRO A 318 -13.04 -6.31 -6.05
N LYS A 319 -12.43 -5.44 -6.87
CA LYS A 319 -11.92 -4.13 -6.41
C LYS A 319 -13.04 -3.21 -5.88
N PHE A 320 -14.22 -3.23 -6.51
CA PHE A 320 -15.36 -2.42 -6.05
C PHE A 320 -15.97 -2.99 -4.77
N ILE A 321 -16.05 -4.33 -4.66
CA ILE A 321 -16.46 -5.02 -3.43
C ILE A 321 -15.51 -4.67 -2.27
N ALA A 322 -14.20 -4.71 -2.51
CA ALA A 322 -13.21 -4.33 -1.51
C ALA A 322 -13.36 -2.89 -1.04
N ALA A 323 -13.60 -1.94 -1.96
CA ALA A 323 -13.84 -0.54 -1.63
C ALA A 323 -15.13 -0.36 -0.80
N LYS A 324 -16.21 -1.06 -1.17
CA LYS A 324 -17.48 -1.03 -0.41
C LYS A 324 -17.32 -1.62 1.01
N LEU A 325 -16.61 -2.73 1.16
CA LEU A 325 -16.30 -3.31 2.47
C LEU A 325 -15.42 -2.37 3.31
N GLN A 326 -14.41 -1.74 2.70
CA GLN A 326 -13.60 -0.74 3.40
C GLN A 326 -14.44 0.44 3.86
N ALA A 327 -15.39 0.93 3.06
CA ALA A 327 -16.28 2.02 3.46
C ALA A 327 -17.02 1.73 4.77
N LEU A 328 -17.40 0.47 4.99
CA LEU A 328 -18.10 0.05 6.20
C LEU A 328 -17.19 -0.08 7.43
N SER A 329 -15.86 -0.08 7.28
CA SER A 329 -14.96 -0.30 8.40
C SER A 329 -14.97 0.90 9.38
N PRO A 330 -14.99 0.67 10.70
CA PRO A 330 -14.85 1.69 11.74
C PRO A 330 -13.66 2.64 11.50
N LYS A 331 -12.56 2.10 10.97
CA LYS A 331 -11.35 2.87 10.62
C LYS A 331 -11.61 4.04 9.67
N TYR A 332 -12.65 3.98 8.84
CA TYR A 332 -12.94 5.03 7.86
C TYR A 332 -14.28 5.74 8.12
N ASN A 333 -14.97 5.39 9.20
CA ASN A 333 -16.27 5.94 9.54
C ASN A 333 -16.37 6.44 10.99
N SER A 334 -15.33 6.24 11.79
CA SER A 334 -15.29 6.77 13.15
C SER A 334 -15.05 8.26 13.11
N VAL A 335 -15.88 9.00 13.84
CA VAL A 335 -15.76 10.46 13.99
C VAL A 335 -14.39 10.80 14.56
N MET A 336 -13.84 9.94 15.43
CA MET A 336 -12.53 10.09 16.05
C MET A 336 -11.40 10.26 15.04
N ASN A 337 -11.50 9.65 13.87
CA ASN A 337 -10.44 9.75 12.86
C ASN A 337 -10.46 11.08 12.11
N HIS A 338 -11.56 11.83 12.21
CA HIS A 338 -11.71 13.15 11.61
C HIS A 338 -11.47 14.29 12.59
N ILE A 339 -11.37 14.03 13.90
CA ILE A 339 -11.28 15.10 14.91
C ILE A 339 -10.02 15.93 14.78
N ARG A 340 -8.99 15.40 14.12
CA ARG A 340 -7.73 16.12 13.91
C ARG A 340 -7.96 17.45 13.21
N ILE A 341 -8.93 17.57 12.30
CA ILE A 341 -9.23 18.84 11.63
C ILE A 341 -9.79 19.90 12.60
N HIS A 342 -10.26 19.48 13.76
CA HIS A 342 -10.86 20.33 14.79
C HIS A 342 -9.91 20.64 15.95
N LEU A 343 -8.59 20.38 15.80
CA LEU A 343 -7.59 20.73 16.81
C LEU A 343 -7.64 22.21 17.21
N PRO A 344 -7.78 23.19 16.28
CA PRO A 344 -7.90 24.60 16.66
C PRO A 344 -9.12 24.89 17.55
N GLU A 345 -10.25 24.21 17.32
CA GLU A 345 -11.47 24.36 18.13
C GLU A 345 -11.40 23.60 19.46
N MET A 346 -10.67 22.48 19.52
CA MET A 346 -10.45 21.72 20.76
C MET A 346 -9.46 22.44 21.69
N PHE A 347 -8.45 23.10 21.12
CA PHE A 347 -7.36 23.76 21.86
C PHE A 347 -7.19 25.22 21.43
N PRO A 348 -8.18 26.10 21.71
CA PRO A 348 -8.16 27.48 21.22
C PRO A 348 -7.04 28.35 21.82
N SER A 349 -6.54 27.97 23.00
CA SER A 349 -5.49 28.71 23.73
C SER A 349 -4.08 28.20 23.47
N LEU A 350 -3.93 27.04 22.81
CA LEU A 350 -2.61 26.49 22.49
C LEU A 350 -2.14 26.98 21.13
N ASP A 351 -0.84 27.19 21.02
CA ASP A 351 -0.16 27.68 19.81
C ASP A 351 0.41 26.54 18.98
N LYS A 352 0.93 25.50 19.63
CA LYS A 352 1.52 24.33 18.97
C LYS A 352 1.22 23.05 19.73
N VAL A 353 0.92 21.98 18.99
CA VAL A 353 0.71 20.64 19.56
C VAL A 353 1.38 19.57 18.70
N VAL A 354 1.73 18.43 19.30
CA VAL A 354 2.12 17.22 18.55
C VAL A 354 1.00 16.19 18.64
N PHE A 355 0.43 15.83 17.50
CA PHE A 355 -0.59 14.79 17.41
C PHE A 355 0.08 13.42 17.20
N LEU A 356 -0.37 12.42 17.96
CA LEU A 356 0.14 11.06 17.97
C LEU A 356 -1.01 10.09 17.66
N ASP A 357 -0.82 9.19 16.69
CA ASP A 357 -1.72 8.04 16.49
C ASP A 357 -1.53 7.01 17.61
N ASP A 358 -2.51 6.13 17.80
CA ASP A 358 -2.50 5.14 18.86
C ASP A 358 -1.70 3.86 18.53
N ASP A 359 -1.23 3.74 17.28
CA ASP A 359 -0.42 2.63 16.77
C ASP A 359 1.09 2.95 16.74
N ILE A 360 1.54 3.91 17.55
CA ILE A 360 2.95 4.29 17.66
C ILE A 360 3.59 3.85 18.99
N VAL A 361 4.93 3.83 19.01
CA VAL A 361 5.72 3.72 20.25
C VAL A 361 6.82 4.76 20.18
N VAL A 362 6.87 5.65 21.17
CA VAL A 362 7.92 6.67 21.26
C VAL A 362 9.19 6.01 21.78
N GLN A 363 10.30 6.16 21.05
CA GLN A 363 11.59 5.57 21.42
C GLN A 363 12.63 6.59 21.86
N THR A 364 12.38 7.88 21.61
CA THR A 364 13.30 8.98 21.93
C THR A 364 12.51 10.21 22.33
N ASP A 365 13.16 11.14 23.02
CA ASP A 365 12.56 12.41 23.40
C ASP A 365 12.07 13.20 22.18
N LEU A 366 10.83 13.68 22.25
CA LEU A 366 10.16 14.42 21.18
C LEU A 366 10.19 15.94 21.40
N SER A 367 10.78 16.43 22.49
CA SER A 367 10.84 17.87 22.75
C SER A 367 11.51 18.70 21.63
N PRO A 368 12.52 18.19 20.88
CA PRO A 368 13.12 18.95 19.78
C PRO A 368 12.14 19.28 18.64
N LEU A 369 10.97 18.62 18.57
CA LEU A 369 9.94 18.93 17.58
C LEU A 369 9.37 20.35 17.76
N TRP A 370 9.40 20.91 18.97
CA TRP A 370 8.93 22.29 19.22
C TRP A 370 9.85 23.35 18.61
N ASP A 371 11.14 23.03 18.48
CA ASP A 371 12.18 23.95 17.98
C ASP A 371 12.26 23.96 16.44
N ILE A 372 11.50 23.09 15.77
CA ILE A 372 11.46 23.05 14.30
C ILE A 372 10.81 24.33 13.76
N ASP A 373 11.55 25.05 12.92
CA ASP A 373 11.03 26.16 12.13
C ASP A 373 10.19 25.61 10.97
N MET A 374 8.87 25.68 11.11
CA MET A 374 7.93 25.24 10.08
C MET A 374 7.79 26.25 8.93
N ASN A 375 8.57 27.35 8.91
CA ASN A 375 8.56 28.38 7.86
C ASN A 375 7.14 28.92 7.57
N GLY A 376 6.41 29.21 8.64
CA GLY A 376 5.02 29.69 8.60
C GLY A 376 3.99 28.67 8.09
N LYS A 377 4.37 27.39 7.94
CA LYS A 377 3.46 26.29 7.59
C LYS A 377 2.74 25.78 8.84
N VAL A 378 1.57 25.18 8.62
CA VAL A 378 0.68 24.73 9.70
C VAL A 378 1.03 23.32 10.19
N ASN A 379 1.47 22.43 9.29
CA ASN A 379 1.67 21.02 9.59
C ASN A 379 3.13 20.60 9.37
N GLY A 380 3.86 20.27 10.43
CA GLY A 380 5.12 19.55 10.34
C GLY A 380 4.86 18.04 10.24
N ALA A 381 5.32 17.39 9.17
CA ALA A 381 5.01 16.00 8.91
C ALA A 381 6.13 15.29 8.15
N VAL A 382 6.35 14.01 8.45
CA VAL A 382 7.36 13.22 7.74
C VAL A 382 6.90 12.96 6.30
N GLU A 383 7.68 13.41 5.33
CA GLU A 383 7.48 13.10 3.92
C GLU A 383 7.66 11.61 3.63
N THR A 384 6.77 11.06 2.80
CA THR A 384 6.77 9.63 2.45
C THR A 384 7.36 9.35 1.08
N CYS A 385 7.92 10.37 0.41
CA CYS A 385 8.49 10.24 -0.92
C CYS A 385 10.01 10.29 -0.97
N THR A 386 10.67 10.80 0.08
CA THR A 386 12.12 11.11 0.15
C THR A 386 12.93 10.07 0.93
N GLY A 387 12.31 8.97 1.36
CA GLY A 387 12.98 7.90 2.11
C GLY A 387 13.98 7.08 1.27
N GLN A 388 15.08 6.67 1.91
CA GLN A 388 16.06 5.75 1.33
C GLN A 388 15.66 4.27 1.49
N ASP A 389 14.56 4.00 2.18
CA ASP A 389 14.07 2.65 2.43
C ASP A 389 13.48 2.05 1.15
N LYS A 390 14.12 0.99 0.64
CA LYS A 390 13.70 0.27 -0.57
C LYS A 390 12.38 -0.49 -0.38
N PHE A 391 11.98 -0.76 0.86
CA PHE A 391 10.76 -1.49 1.19
C PHE A 391 9.56 -0.57 1.38
N VAL A 392 9.79 0.73 1.65
CA VAL A 392 8.72 1.72 1.77
C VAL A 392 8.49 2.37 0.41
N MET A 393 7.40 1.99 -0.24
CA MET A 393 7.01 2.58 -1.53
C MET A 393 6.79 4.09 -1.36
N SER A 394 7.56 4.89 -2.09
CA SER A 394 7.39 6.35 -2.20
C SER A 394 5.92 6.68 -2.47
N LYS A 395 5.26 7.41 -1.55
CA LYS A 395 3.86 7.79 -1.70
C LYS A 395 3.74 9.23 -2.19
N ARG A 396 2.95 9.40 -3.23
CA ARG A 396 2.61 10.69 -3.85
C ARG A 396 1.09 10.85 -3.86
N LEU A 397 0.61 12.03 -4.22
CA LEU A 397 -0.84 12.28 -4.26
C LEU A 397 -1.58 11.29 -5.16
N ASN A 398 -0.98 10.80 -6.25
CA ASN A 398 -1.60 9.80 -7.13
C ASN A 398 -1.91 8.45 -6.46
N ASN A 399 -1.30 8.16 -5.32
CA ASN A 399 -1.59 6.94 -4.56
C ASN A 399 -2.88 7.08 -3.73
N TYR A 400 -3.33 8.31 -3.49
CA TYR A 400 -4.46 8.60 -2.62
C TYR A 400 -5.65 9.21 -3.37
N LEU A 401 -5.38 10.08 -4.35
CA LEU A 401 -6.41 10.83 -5.08
C LEU A 401 -6.68 10.23 -6.47
N ASN A 402 -7.93 10.36 -6.93
CA ASN A 402 -8.34 9.90 -8.25
C ASN A 402 -8.08 10.98 -9.32
N PHE A 403 -6.89 10.94 -9.92
CA PHE A 403 -6.50 11.87 -11.01
C PHE A 403 -7.25 11.64 -12.33
N SER A 404 -8.06 10.60 -12.46
CA SER A 404 -9.00 10.49 -13.60
C SER A 404 -10.17 11.48 -13.46
N HIS A 405 -10.44 11.97 -12.24
CA HIS A 405 -11.54 12.90 -12.00
C HIS A 405 -11.11 14.36 -12.26
N PRO A 406 -11.86 15.12 -13.08
CA PRO A 406 -11.49 16.50 -13.47
C PRO A 406 -11.31 17.47 -12.30
N LEU A 407 -12.06 17.30 -11.19
CA LEU A 407 -11.92 18.14 -10.01
C LEU A 407 -10.54 17.99 -9.33
N ILE A 408 -9.96 16.80 -9.37
CA ILE A 408 -8.65 16.52 -8.79
C ILE A 408 -7.54 16.93 -9.75
N SER A 409 -7.59 16.47 -11.00
CA SER A 409 -6.52 16.69 -11.97
C SER A 409 -6.31 18.15 -12.37
N LYS A 410 -7.33 18.99 -12.23
CA LYS A 410 -7.22 20.45 -12.47
C LYS A 410 -6.57 21.22 -11.33
N LYS A 411 -6.54 20.68 -10.10
CA LYS A 411 -6.12 21.42 -8.90
C LYS A 411 -4.85 20.91 -8.25
N PHE A 412 -4.50 19.64 -8.44
CA PHE A 412 -3.35 19.02 -7.80
C PHE A 412 -2.43 18.39 -8.85
N ASP A 413 -1.13 18.28 -8.53
CA ASP A 413 -0.18 17.52 -9.34
C ASP A 413 -0.06 16.07 -8.79
N PRO A 414 -0.24 15.04 -9.64
CA PRO A 414 -0.09 13.64 -9.22
C PRO A 414 1.27 13.29 -8.61
N ASN A 415 2.30 14.06 -8.93
CA ASN A 415 3.66 13.82 -8.49
C ASN A 415 4.02 14.51 -7.17
N GLU A 416 3.12 15.32 -6.59
CA GLU A 416 3.40 15.95 -5.31
C GLU A 416 3.58 14.91 -4.20
N CYS A 417 4.52 15.21 -3.30
CA CYS A 417 4.85 14.32 -2.18
C CYS A 417 3.68 14.23 -1.21
N ALA A 418 3.36 13.01 -0.77
CA ALA A 418 2.46 12.82 0.36
C ALA A 418 3.28 12.77 1.66
N TRP A 419 2.63 13.11 2.77
CA TRP A 419 3.19 13.03 4.11
C TRP A 419 2.43 12.02 4.98
N ALA A 420 3.09 11.55 6.03
CA ALA A 420 2.57 10.53 6.93
C ALA A 420 1.62 11.12 7.98
N TYR A 421 0.48 10.47 8.20
CA TYR A 421 -0.52 10.88 9.18
C TYR A 421 -0.20 10.41 10.63
N GLY A 422 0.78 9.52 10.82
CA GLY A 422 1.00 8.83 12.11
C GLY A 422 1.44 9.74 13.26
N MET A 423 2.20 10.79 12.95
CA MET A 423 2.60 11.82 13.90
C MET A 423 2.77 13.13 13.15
N ASN A 424 2.21 14.21 13.69
CA ASN A 424 2.24 15.52 13.07
C ASN A 424 2.42 16.62 14.12
N ILE A 425 3.19 17.65 13.77
CA ILE A 425 3.30 18.89 14.53
C ILE A 425 2.30 19.87 13.94
N PHE A 426 1.41 20.43 14.75
CA PHE A 426 0.45 21.42 14.28
C PHE A 426 0.70 22.77 14.95
N ASP A 427 0.98 23.78 14.13
CA ASP A 427 0.93 25.18 14.52
C ASP A 427 -0.54 25.64 14.50
N LEU A 428 -1.17 25.59 15.67
CA LEU A 428 -2.57 25.98 15.83
C LEU A 428 -2.75 27.49 15.64
N GLU A 429 -1.74 28.30 15.98
CA GLU A 429 -1.80 29.75 15.79
C GLU A 429 -1.84 30.10 14.29
N ALA A 430 -0.95 29.52 13.50
CA ALA A 430 -0.95 29.64 12.05
C ALA A 430 -2.22 29.03 11.45
N TRP A 431 -2.65 27.85 11.93
CA TRP A 431 -3.86 27.19 11.44
C TRP A 431 -5.08 28.10 11.53
N ARG A 432 -5.31 28.75 12.68
CA ARG A 432 -6.44 29.67 12.90
C ARG A 432 -6.48 30.84 11.89
N LYS A 433 -5.34 31.19 11.27
CA LYS A 433 -5.22 32.27 10.27
C LYS A 433 -5.42 31.76 8.83
N THR A 434 -5.71 30.48 8.64
CA THR A 434 -5.88 29.83 7.32
C THR A 434 -7.29 29.27 7.12
N ASN A 435 -7.60 28.90 5.87
CA ASN A 435 -8.87 28.26 5.51
C ASN A 435 -8.77 26.73 5.48
N ILE A 436 -7.83 26.10 6.19
CA ILE A 436 -7.59 24.64 6.13
C ILE A 436 -8.83 23.85 6.52
N SER A 437 -9.45 24.16 7.67
CA SER A 437 -10.63 23.43 8.16
C SER A 437 -11.82 23.59 7.20
N TYR A 438 -12.01 24.77 6.64
CA TYR A 438 -13.03 25.02 5.61
C TYR A 438 -12.77 24.23 4.33
N THR A 439 -11.53 24.25 3.82
CA THR A 439 -11.09 23.47 2.65
C THR A 439 -11.36 21.98 2.86
N TYR A 440 -11.02 21.45 4.04
CA TYR A 440 -11.26 20.06 4.39
C TYR A 440 -12.75 19.71 4.26
N HIS A 441 -13.63 20.48 4.91
CA HIS A 441 -15.07 20.24 4.86
C HIS A 441 -15.63 20.37 3.44
N TYR A 442 -15.20 21.38 2.69
CA TYR A 442 -15.58 21.55 1.29
C TYR A 442 -15.26 20.31 0.46
N TRP A 443 -14.04 19.78 0.57
CA TRP A 443 -13.63 18.62 -0.21
C TRP A 443 -14.30 17.32 0.22
N VAL A 444 -14.52 17.11 1.52
CA VAL A 444 -15.34 15.98 2.01
C VAL A 444 -16.75 16.05 1.42
N GLU A 445 -17.34 17.24 1.36
CA GLU A 445 -18.66 17.45 0.75
C GLU A 445 -18.63 17.19 -0.77
N GLN A 446 -17.61 17.67 -1.49
CA GLN A 446 -17.44 17.41 -2.93
C GLN A 446 -17.29 15.92 -3.20
N ASN A 447 -16.51 15.19 -2.41
CA ASN A 447 -16.37 13.75 -2.58
C ASN A 447 -17.72 13.05 -2.39
N THR A 448 -18.50 13.49 -1.41
CA THR A 448 -19.87 12.98 -1.19
C THR A 448 -20.81 13.30 -2.37
N LYS A 449 -20.70 14.50 -2.96
CA LYS A 449 -21.48 14.89 -4.16
C LYS A 449 -21.06 14.12 -5.42
N SER A 450 -19.82 13.65 -5.47
CA SER A 450 -19.26 12.86 -6.57
C SER A 450 -19.31 11.35 -6.30
N ASP A 451 -20.26 10.86 -5.50
CA ASP A 451 -20.44 9.44 -5.16
C ASP A 451 -19.15 8.76 -4.66
N LEU A 452 -18.35 9.49 -3.86
CA LEU A 452 -17.08 9.04 -3.27
C LEU A 452 -16.00 8.69 -4.30
N SER A 453 -16.05 9.30 -5.48
CA SER A 453 -15.12 9.01 -6.59
C SER A 453 -13.83 9.82 -6.58
N LEU A 454 -13.66 10.83 -5.73
CA LEU A 454 -12.47 11.70 -5.73
C LEU A 454 -11.25 11.04 -5.11
N TRP A 455 -11.43 10.12 -4.16
CA TRP A 455 -10.37 9.29 -3.58
C TRP A 455 -10.95 8.03 -2.94
N GLN A 456 -10.08 7.06 -2.67
CA GLN A 456 -10.44 5.87 -1.90
C GLN A 456 -10.46 6.22 -0.41
N LEU A 457 -11.51 5.75 0.28
CA LEU A 457 -11.95 6.18 1.61
C LEU A 457 -10.84 6.38 2.65
N GLY A 458 -11.10 7.30 3.59
CA GLY A 458 -10.26 7.59 4.75
C GLY A 458 -10.05 9.07 4.97
N THR A 459 -9.33 9.40 6.05
CA THR A 459 -9.16 10.77 6.55
C THR A 459 -7.89 11.44 6.05
N LEU A 460 -6.90 10.64 5.63
CA LEU A 460 -5.65 11.13 5.04
C LEU A 460 -5.87 11.88 3.71
N PRO A 461 -6.61 11.36 2.70
CA PRO A 461 -6.79 12.08 1.43
C PRO A 461 -7.38 13.51 1.59
N PRO A 462 -8.48 13.74 2.34
CA PRO A 462 -8.96 15.11 2.55
C PRO A 462 -7.98 15.93 3.40
N GLY A 463 -7.18 15.31 4.27
CA GLY A 463 -6.07 15.98 4.97
C GLY A 463 -4.99 16.47 4.01
N LEU A 464 -4.47 15.60 3.13
CA LEU A 464 -3.46 15.97 2.12
C LEU A 464 -3.93 17.16 1.27
N ILE A 465 -5.21 17.16 0.90
CA ILE A 465 -5.82 18.27 0.16
C ILE A 465 -5.92 19.55 1.01
N ALA A 466 -6.41 19.44 2.24
CA ALA A 466 -6.63 20.61 3.10
C ALA A 466 -5.32 21.30 3.50
N PHE A 467 -4.26 20.52 3.73
CA PHE A 467 -2.93 21.00 4.08
C PHE A 467 -2.02 21.23 2.86
N HIS A 468 -2.59 21.22 1.65
CA HIS A 468 -1.84 21.48 0.42
C HIS A 468 -1.15 22.85 0.49
N GLY A 469 0.16 22.87 0.28
CA GLY A 469 0.99 24.07 0.43
C GLY A 469 1.15 24.59 1.87
N GLN A 470 0.61 23.88 2.87
CA GLN A 470 0.64 24.23 4.30
C GLN A 470 1.37 23.19 5.16
N SER A 471 2.10 22.27 4.52
CA SER A 471 2.91 21.25 5.20
C SER A 471 4.41 21.54 5.06
N HIS A 472 5.17 21.22 6.10
CA HIS A 472 6.63 21.26 6.17
C HIS A 472 7.16 19.83 6.39
N GLY A 473 8.13 19.42 5.57
CA GLY A 473 8.62 18.03 5.44
C GLY A 473 9.88 17.72 6.22
#